data_AF-A0A932H0Y4-F1
#
_entry.id   AF-A0A932H0Y4-F1
#
_cell.length_a   1.000
_cell.length_b   1.000
_cell.length_c   1.000
_cell.angle_alpha   90.00
_cell.angle_beta   90.00
_cell.angle_gamma   90.00
#
_symmetry.space_group_name_H-M   'P 1'
#
loop_
_entity.id
_entity.type
_entity.pdbx_description
1 polymer ?
#
loop_
_entity_poly.entity_id
_entity_poly.type
_entity_poly.pdbx_seq_one_letter_code
_entity_poly.pdbx_strand_id
1 'polypeptide(L)' 'MNAARKTFILKLLKRHNIMSLAPLIPAAGRSPKVVNPLAAVSMESVNNSPEEFTAFIKAEIAKWARVVKASGAPVE' A
#
# COMPACT_ATOMS: atom_id res chain seq x y z
N MET A 1 28.36 -17.57 7.34
CA MET A 1 27.02 -17.36 7.95
C MET A 1 26.42 -18.74 8.25
N ASN A 2 26.03 -19.02 9.51
CA ASN A 2 25.59 -20.35 9.98
C ASN A 2 24.16 -20.71 9.48
N ALA A 3 23.95 -21.98 9.11
CA ALA A 3 22.66 -22.55 8.68
C ALA A 3 21.48 -22.20 9.60
N ALA A 4 21.67 -22.22 10.92
CA ALA A 4 20.67 -21.83 11.92
C ALA A 4 20.24 -20.35 11.78
N ARG A 5 21.18 -19.45 11.48
CA ARG A 5 20.90 -18.03 11.24
C ARG A 5 20.13 -17.82 9.94
N LYS A 6 20.44 -18.60 8.88
CA LYS A 6 19.71 -18.57 7.60
C LYS A 6 18.28 -19.10 7.76
N THR A 7 18.10 -20.19 8.51
CA THR A 7 16.78 -20.77 8.83
C THR A 7 15.94 -19.84 9.69
N PHE A 8 16.54 -19.16 10.67
CA PHE A 8 15.85 -18.16 11.49
C PHE A 8 15.36 -16.97 10.67
N ILE A 9 16.20 -16.42 9.80
CA ILE A 9 15.84 -15.31 8.90
C ILE A 9 14.72 -15.73 7.94
N LEU A 10 14.81 -16.92 7.33
CA LEU A 10 13.74 -17.45 6.46
C LEU A 10 12.41 -17.66 7.21
N LYS A 11 12.46 -18.12 8.46
CA LYS A 11 11.28 -18.33 9.30
C LYS A 11 10.65 -17.00 9.74
N LEU A 12 11.46 -15.97 9.97
CA LEU A 12 11.01 -14.61 10.27
C LEU A 12 10.36 -13.96 9.04
N LEU A 13 10.99 -14.09 7.86
CA LEU A 13 10.46 -13.60 6.59
C LEU A 13 9.13 -14.26 6.22
N LYS A 14 8.97 -15.57 6.49
CA LYS A 14 7.69 -16.29 6.32
C LYS A 14 6.62 -15.88 7.35
N ARG A 15 7.01 -15.45 8.55
CA ARG A 15 6.09 -15.10 9.64
C ARG A 15 5.39 -13.75 9.41
N HIS A 16 6.04 -12.84 8.69
CA HIS A 16 5.50 -11.54 8.29
C HIS A 16 5.53 -11.43 6.77
N ASN A 17 4.85 -12.37 6.10
CA ASN A 17 4.85 -12.44 4.65
C ASN A 17 3.97 -11.32 4.09
N ILE A 18 4.55 -10.36 3.38
CA ILE A 18 3.82 -9.31 2.66
C ILE A 18 2.76 -9.95 1.74
N MET A 19 3.04 -11.14 1.20
CA MET A 19 2.10 -11.91 0.38
C MET A 19 0.88 -12.45 1.15
N SER A 20 0.97 -12.71 2.46
CA SER A 20 -0.21 -13.12 3.24
C SER A 20 -1.06 -11.93 3.67
N LEU A 21 -0.49 -10.72 3.73
CA LEU A 21 -1.24 -9.49 4.01
C LEU A 21 -2.03 -8.99 2.81
N ALA A 22 -1.51 -9.20 1.60
CA ALA A 22 -2.12 -8.75 0.35
C ALA A 22 -3.62 -9.08 0.22
N PRO A 23 -4.10 -10.31 0.48
CA PRO A 23 -5.54 -10.61 0.42
C PRO A 23 -6.32 -10.15 1.66
N LEU A 24 -5.66 -9.97 2.81
CA LEU A 24 -6.33 -9.64 4.07
C LEU A 24 -6.73 -8.15 4.14
N ILE A 25 -5.95 -7.27 3.54
CA ILE A 25 -6.22 -5.82 3.58
C ILE A 25 -7.51 -5.46 2.81
N PRO A 26 -7.72 -5.88 1.56
CA PRO A 26 -8.97 -5.63 0.84
C PRO A 26 -10.18 -6.26 1.55
N ALA A 27 -10.00 -7.43 2.17
CA ALA A 27 -11.07 -8.08 2.93
C ALA A 27 -11.44 -7.28 4.20
N ALA A 28 -10.44 -6.80 4.95
CA ALA A 28 -10.65 -5.99 6.13
C ALA A 28 -11.25 -4.61 5.80
N GLY A 29 -10.80 -3.97 4.72
CA GLY A 29 -11.29 -2.65 4.32
C GLY A 29 -12.73 -2.65 3.76
N ARG A 30 -13.30 -3.82 3.45
CA ARG A 30 -14.73 -3.96 3.15
C ARG A 30 -15.59 -4.14 4.40
N SER A 31 -14.99 -4.36 5.57
CA SER A 31 -15.76 -4.60 6.79
C SER A 31 -16.47 -3.33 7.26
N PRO A 32 -17.70 -3.43 7.82
CA PRO A 32 -18.41 -2.26 8.36
C PRO A 32 -17.63 -1.53 9.46
N LYS A 33 -16.78 -2.27 10.19
CA LYS A 33 -15.89 -1.71 11.22
C LYS A 33 -14.82 -0.77 10.65
N VAL A 34 -14.52 -0.86 9.35
CA VAL A 34 -13.60 0.04 8.64
C VAL A 34 -14.36 1.07 7.81
N VAL A 35 -15.41 0.65 7.09
CA VAL A 35 -16.17 1.54 6.21
C VAL A 35 -16.91 2.63 7.00
N ASN A 36 -17.58 2.30 8.11
CA ASN A 36 -18.42 3.26 8.81
C ASN A 36 -17.62 4.42 9.43
N PRO A 37 -16.48 4.19 10.11
CA PRO A 37 -15.65 5.28 10.62
C PRO A 37 -15.05 6.17 9.51
N LEU A 38 -14.65 5.58 8.38
CA LEU A 38 -14.13 6.34 7.24
C LEU A 38 -15.22 7.20 6.60
N ALA A 39 -16.41 6.64 6.39
CA ALA A 39 -17.55 7.37 5.85
C ALA A 39 -17.96 8.55 6.75
N ALA A 40 -17.85 8.40 8.08
CA ALA A 40 -18.14 9.47 9.03
C ALA A 40 -17.22 10.70 8.87
N VAL A 41 -16.01 10.51 8.32
CA VAL A 41 -15.07 11.59 7.98
C VAL A 41 -15.01 11.88 6.48
N SER A 42 -16.07 11.51 5.74
CA SER A 42 -16.18 11.69 4.28
C SER A 42 -15.03 11.04 3.49
N MET A 43 -14.47 9.94 4.01
CA MET A 43 -13.45 9.14 3.34
C MET A 43 -14.05 7.84 2.83
N GLU A 44 -13.53 7.36 1.70
CA GLU A 44 -13.93 6.09 1.11
C GLU A 44 -12.82 5.05 1.26
N SER A 45 -13.20 3.80 1.57
CA SER A 45 -12.25 2.69 1.61
C SER A 45 -12.01 2.15 0.20
N VAL A 46 -10.82 2.39 -0.34
CA VAL A 46 -10.36 1.77 -1.58
C VAL A 46 -9.68 0.44 -1.27
N ASN A 47 -10.11 -0.63 -1.95
CA ASN A 47 -9.73 -2.01 -1.67
C ASN A 47 -9.18 -2.72 -2.92
N ASN A 48 -8.16 -2.13 -3.53
CA ASN A 48 -7.52 -2.57 -4.77
C ASN A 48 -6.42 -3.62 -4.53
N SER A 49 -5.98 -4.29 -5.60
CA SER A 49 -4.86 -5.22 -5.56
C SER A 49 -3.51 -4.49 -5.43
N PRO A 50 -2.43 -5.16 -4.98
CA PRO A 50 -1.08 -4.58 -4.98
C PRO A 50 -0.61 -4.09 -6.35
N GLU A 51 -0.98 -4.79 -7.42
CA GLU A 51 -0.65 -4.44 -8.81
C GLU A 51 -1.41 -3.19 -9.25
N GLU A 52 -2.71 -3.12 -8.94
CA GLU A 52 -3.54 -1.93 -9.19
C GLU A 52 -3.01 -0.72 -8.42
N PHE A 53 -2.60 -0.90 -7.17
CA PHE A 53 -1.99 0.17 -6.37
C PHE A 53 -0.67 0.65 -6.97
N THR A 54 0.18 -0.28 -7.40
CA THR A 54 1.45 0.06 -8.07
C THR A 54 1.21 0.84 -9.36
N ALA A 55 0.22 0.44 -10.16
CA ALA A 55 -0.16 1.15 -11.38
C ALA A 55 -0.66 2.57 -11.07
N PHE A 56 -1.51 2.71 -10.05
CA PHE A 56 -2.03 4.00 -9.60
C PHE A 56 -0.92 4.97 -9.19
N ILE A 57 0.03 4.53 -8.35
CA ILE A 57 1.13 5.39 -7.90
C ILE A 57 2.01 5.85 -9.08
N LYS A 58 2.31 4.98 -10.04
CA LYS A 58 3.06 5.37 -11.25
C LYS A 58 2.33 6.43 -12.07
N ALA A 59 1.01 6.29 -12.21
CA ALA A 59 0.19 7.26 -12.93
C ALA A 59 0.15 8.62 -12.20
N GLU A 60 0.00 8.62 -10.87
CA GLU A 60 -0.02 9.84 -10.07
C GLU A 60 1.33 10.55 -10.11
N ILE A 61 2.46 9.83 -10.03
CA ILE A 61 3.81 10.44 -10.18
C ILE A 61 3.91 11.18 -11.52
N ALA A 62 3.54 10.54 -12.62
CA ALA A 62 3.63 11.15 -13.96
C ALA A 62 2.67 12.34 -14.14
N LYS A 63 1.50 12.29 -13.51
CA LYS A 63 0.53 13.39 -13.50
C LYS A 63 1.07 14.58 -12.71
N TRP A 64 1.46 14.37 -11.46
CA TRP A 64 1.88 15.46 -10.58
C TRP A 64 3.23 16.04 -10.96
N ALA A 65 4.15 15.28 -11.54
CA ALA A 65 5.39 15.81 -12.11
C ALA A 65 5.13 16.91 -13.16
N ARG A 66 4.10 16.74 -14.00
CA ARG A 66 3.69 17.76 -14.98
C ARG A 66 3.11 18.99 -14.30
N VAL A 67 2.29 18.80 -13.26
CA VAL A 67 1.68 19.90 -12.50
C VAL A 67 2.76 20.73 -11.80
N VAL A 68 3.73 20.11 -11.13
CA VAL A 68 4.83 20.80 -10.44
C VAL A 68 5.68 21.59 -11.44
N LYS A 69 6.01 20.99 -12.60
CA LYS A 69 6.75 21.71 -13.64
C LYS A 69 5.98 22.91 -14.20
N ALA A 70 4.66 22.78 -14.35
CA ALA A 70 3.80 23.84 -14.85
C ALA A 70 3.53 24.94 -13.83
N SER A 71 3.50 24.62 -12.53
CA SER A 71 3.22 25.59 -11.48
C SER A 71 4.38 26.55 -11.19
N GLY A 72 5.60 26.20 -11.62
CA GLY A 72 6.80 26.99 -11.30
C GLY A 72 7.17 26.96 -9.81
N ALA A 73 6.56 26.06 -9.03
CA ALA A 73 6.88 25.90 -7.63
C ALA A 73 8.32 25.36 -7.46
N PRO A 74 9.10 25.88 -6.51
CA PRO A 74 10.41 25.32 -6.20
C PRO A 74 10.25 23.88 -5.69
N VAL A 75 11.13 23.00 -6.14
CA VAL A 75 11.24 21.63 -5.63
C VAL A 75 12.37 21.65 -4.61
N GLU A 76 12.03 21.52 -3.32
CA GLU A 76 12.99 21.35 -2.22
C GLU A 76 13.37 19.88 -2.02
#